data_AF-A0A7K3BLN6-F1
#
_entry.id   AF-A0A7K3BLN6-F1
#
_cell.length_a   1.000
_cell.length_b   1.000
_cell.length_c   1.000
_cell.angle_alpha   90.00
_cell.angle_beta   90.00
_cell.angle_gamma   90.00
#
_symmetry.space_group_name_H-M   'P 1'
#
loop_
_entity.id
_entity.type
_entity.pdbx_description
1 polymer ?
#
loop_
_entity_poly.entity_id
_entity_poly.type
_entity_poly.pdbx_seq_one_letter_code
_entity_poly.pdbx_strand_id
1 'polypeptide(L)'
;MGTLPTRDRYALVAGEIDVNDVLFRMLEPHEIGRAMSFHPDYVVLGSKRDRVRQYGNAVTPPVAEVILCALVEAITGEPIDRHGPTKERFAPAA
;
A
#
# COMPACT_ATOMS: atom_id res chain seq x y z
N MET A 1 -27.52 -16.74 -10.52
CA MET A 1 -26.09 -16.45 -10.29
C MET A 1 -25.28 -17.26 -11.29
N GLY A 2 -24.42 -16.60 -12.07
CA GLY A 2 -23.63 -17.24 -13.14
C GLY A 2 -22.21 -17.63 -12.67
N THR A 3 -21.29 -17.77 -13.63
CA THR A 3 -19.90 -18.17 -13.40
C THR A 3 -19.10 -17.10 -12.66
N LEU A 4 -18.42 -17.47 -11.57
CA LEU A 4 -17.54 -16.57 -10.81
C LEU A 4 -16.09 -16.71 -11.32
N PRO A 5 -15.45 -15.61 -11.78
CA PRO A 5 -14.07 -15.63 -12.24
C PRO A 5 -13.09 -15.72 -11.05
N THR A 6 -11.97 -16.42 -11.22
CA THR A 6 -10.87 -16.56 -10.22
C THR A 6 -10.07 -15.28 -9.96
N ARG A 7 -10.60 -14.11 -10.34
CA ARG A 7 -9.99 -12.82 -10.04
C ARG A 7 -10.68 -12.24 -8.81
N ASP A 8 -9.89 -11.76 -7.84
CA ASP A 8 -10.35 -11.09 -6.64
C ASP A 8 -11.13 -9.81 -6.97
N ARG A 9 -12.42 -9.97 -7.26
CA ARG A 9 -13.37 -8.87 -7.53
C ARG A 9 -14.40 -8.70 -6.43
N TYR A 10 -14.50 -9.68 -5.54
CA TYR A 10 -15.50 -9.71 -4.48
C TYR A 10 -14.77 -9.84 -3.15
N ALA A 11 -15.00 -8.88 -2.26
CA ALA A 11 -14.54 -8.93 -0.88
C ALA A 11 -15.77 -8.92 0.03
N LEU A 12 -15.76 -9.72 1.09
CA LEU A 12 -16.78 -9.67 2.12
C LEU A 12 -16.39 -8.56 3.12
N VAL A 13 -17.19 -7.50 3.16
CA VAL A 13 -17.05 -6.44 4.17
C VAL A 13 -18.10 -6.69 5.24
N ALA A 14 -17.67 -6.88 6.49
CA ALA A 14 -18.55 -7.09 7.63
C ALA A 14 -18.64 -5.82 8.48
N GLY A 15 -19.86 -5.32 8.71
CA GLY A 15 -20.16 -4.14 9.53
C GLY A 15 -21.64 -3.74 9.42
N GLU A 16 -22.11 -2.81 10.27
CA GLU A 16 -23.42 -2.14 10.09
C GLU A 16 -23.31 -1.14 8.94
N ILE A 17 -23.29 -1.64 7.70
CA ILE A 17 -23.21 -0.80 6.50
C ILE A 17 -24.56 -0.90 5.79
N ASP A 18 -25.25 0.23 5.63
CA ASP A 18 -26.39 0.29 4.72
C ASP A 18 -25.86 0.12 3.29
N VAL A 19 -26.35 -0.88 2.57
CA VAL A 19 -25.95 -1.16 1.18
C VAL A 19 -26.21 0.06 0.29
N ASN A 20 -27.18 0.91 0.63
CA ASN A 20 -27.45 2.15 -0.09
C ASN A 20 -26.34 3.20 0.06
N ASP A 21 -25.49 3.11 1.08
CA ASP A 21 -24.33 3.99 1.29
C ASP A 21 -23.09 3.58 0.48
N VAL A 22 -23.13 2.40 -0.16
CA VAL A 22 -22.03 1.91 -1.00
C VAL A 22 -22.14 2.49 -2.40
N LEU A 23 -21.52 3.66 -2.61
CA LEU A 23 -21.49 4.34 -3.90
C LEU A 23 -20.24 3.98 -4.71
N PHE A 24 -20.37 3.96 -6.04
CA PHE A 24 -19.24 3.78 -6.96
C PHE A 24 -18.79 5.13 -7.52
N ARG A 25 -17.54 5.49 -7.28
CA ARG A 25 -16.87 6.60 -7.96
C ARG A 25 -15.40 6.28 -8.21
N MET A 26 -14.79 7.04 -9.12
CA MET A 26 -13.34 7.01 -9.28
C MET A 26 -12.66 7.57 -8.03
N LEU A 27 -11.52 6.99 -7.68
CA LEU A 27 -10.66 7.49 -6.61
C LEU A 27 -10.02 8.83 -7.01
N GLU A 28 -9.92 9.74 -6.04
CA GLU A 28 -9.19 10.99 -6.14
C GLU A 28 -7.67 10.74 -5.97
N PRO A 29 -6.81 11.61 -6.53
CA PRO A 29 -5.35 11.37 -6.51
C PRO A 29 -4.75 11.13 -5.12
N HIS A 30 -5.26 11.80 -4.08
CA HIS A 30 -4.79 11.61 -2.71
C HIS A 30 -5.26 10.27 -2.10
N GLU A 31 -6.37 9.71 -2.58
CA GLU A 31 -6.83 8.37 -2.19
C GLU A 31 -5.96 7.30 -2.85
N ILE A 32 -5.61 7.49 -4.12
CA ILE A 32 -4.69 6.60 -4.84
C ILE A 32 -3.31 6.64 -4.18
N GLY A 33 -2.79 7.83 -3.84
CA GLY A 33 -1.51 7.95 -3.13
C GLY A 33 -1.51 7.20 -1.79
N ARG A 34 -2.58 7.33 -1.00
CA ARG A 34 -2.76 6.58 0.25
C ARG A 34 -2.85 5.07 0.01
N ALA A 35 -3.61 4.63 -1.00
CA ALA A 35 -3.70 3.22 -1.38
C ALA A 35 -2.35 2.64 -1.82
N MET A 36 -1.51 3.47 -2.44
CA MET A 36 -0.12 3.14 -2.81
C MET A 36 0.88 3.30 -1.65
N SER A 37 0.41 3.58 -0.43
CA SER A 37 1.23 3.78 0.77
C SER A 37 2.24 4.93 0.69
N PHE A 38 1.98 5.95 -0.14
CA PHE A 38 2.76 7.18 -0.11
C PHE A 38 2.46 7.98 1.18
N HIS A 39 3.50 8.62 1.72
CA HIS A 39 3.36 9.52 2.86
C HIS A 39 2.37 10.66 2.52
N PRO A 40 1.51 11.11 3.46
CA PRO A 40 0.56 12.19 3.21
C PRO A 40 1.19 13.47 2.65
N ASP A 41 2.43 13.76 3.06
CA ASP A 41 3.18 14.95 2.63
C ASP A 41 3.97 14.75 1.32
N TYR A 42 3.86 13.57 0.68
CA TYR A 42 4.54 13.32 -0.59
C TYR A 42 3.85 14.07 -1.74
N VAL A 43 4.56 15.00 -2.36
CA VAL A 43 4.01 15.87 -3.41
C VAL A 43 4.24 15.27 -4.80
N VAL A 44 3.15 14.84 -5.44
CA VAL A 44 3.14 14.43 -6.86
C VAL A 44 2.74 15.60 -7.75
N LEU A 45 3.61 15.98 -8.67
CA LEU A 45 3.46 17.13 -9.56
C LEU A 45 2.57 16.83 -10.78
N GLY A 46 2.08 17.88 -11.43
CA GLY A 46 1.32 17.80 -12.68
C GLY A 46 -0.20 17.79 -12.50
N SER A 47 -0.92 17.53 -13.60
CA SER A 47 -2.39 17.52 -13.61
C SER A 47 -2.97 16.33 -12.86
N LYS A 48 -4.30 16.33 -12.59
CA LYS A 48 -5.00 15.17 -12.00
C LYS A 48 -4.69 13.88 -12.78
N ARG A 49 -4.70 13.93 -14.12
CA ARG A 49 -4.43 12.78 -14.99
C ARG A 49 -2.97 12.31 -14.86
N ASP A 50 -2.03 13.24 -14.79
CA ASP A 50 -0.60 12.92 -14.64
C ASP A 50 -0.31 12.29 -13.28
N ARG A 51 -0.94 12.79 -12.22
CA ARG A 51 -0.79 12.26 -10.87
C ARG A 51 -1.33 10.83 -10.77
N VAL A 52 -2.51 10.56 -11.33
CA VAL A 52 -3.09 9.20 -11.40
C VAL A 52 -2.16 8.26 -12.17
N ARG A 53 -1.60 8.72 -13.31
CA ARG A 53 -0.64 7.93 -14.10
C ARG A 53 0.66 7.66 -13.34
N GLN A 54 1.19 8.65 -12.63
CA GLN A 54 2.42 8.49 -11.83
C GLN A 54 2.22 7.48 -10.71
N TYR A 55 1.13 7.59 -9.95
CA TYR A 55 0.82 6.58 -8.92
C TYR A 55 0.62 5.19 -9.51
N GLY A 56 -0.13 5.06 -10.61
CA GLY A 56 -0.39 3.76 -11.23
C GLY A 56 0.86 3.06 -11.80
N ASN A 57 1.91 3.82 -12.10
CA ASN A 57 3.18 3.28 -12.60
C ASN A 57 4.28 3.16 -11.53
N ALA A 58 4.04 3.68 -10.31
CA ALA A 58 5.02 3.66 -9.24
C ALA A 58 5.08 2.31 -8.53
N VAL A 59 6.22 2.01 -7.92
CA VAL A 59 6.34 0.94 -6.91
C VAL A 59 5.92 1.52 -5.56
N THR A 60 5.17 0.75 -4.77
CA THR A 60 4.76 1.19 -3.43
C THR A 60 5.97 1.34 -2.51
N PRO A 61 6.06 2.39 -1.68
CA PRO A 61 7.23 2.61 -0.82
C PRO A 61 7.61 1.41 0.07
N PRO A 62 6.67 0.66 0.70
CA PRO A 62 7.02 -0.51 1.50
C PRO A 62 7.66 -1.65 0.69
N VAL A 63 7.28 -1.81 -0.58
CA VAL A 63 7.88 -2.83 -1.47
C VAL A 63 9.28 -2.39 -1.89
N ALA A 64 9.44 -1.10 -2.24
CA ALA A 64 10.74 -0.54 -2.57
C ALA A 64 11.74 -0.70 -1.40
N GLU A 65 11.29 -0.47 -0.17
CA GLU A 65 12.08 -0.68 1.05
C GLU A 65 12.56 -2.12 1.19
N VAL A 66 11.67 -3.11 1.06
CA VAL A 66 12.05 -4.53 1.16
C VAL A 66 13.09 -4.92 0.12
N ILE A 67 12.91 -4.49 -1.14
CA ILE A 67 13.86 -4.78 -2.22
C ILE A 67 15.21 -4.11 -1.93
N LEU A 68 15.19 -2.87 -1.45
CA LEU A 68 16.40 -2.12 -1.17
C LEU A 68 17.18 -2.71 0.02
N CYS A 69 16.52 -3.11 1.11
CA CYS A 69 17.17 -3.79 2.22
C CYS A 69 17.90 -5.05 1.75
N ALA A 70 17.25 -5.89 0.96
CA ALA A 70 17.86 -7.10 0.42
C ALA A 70 19.04 -6.79 -0.53
N LEU A 71 18.92 -5.74 -1.36
CA LEU A 71 19.99 -5.31 -2.25
C LEU A 71 21.20 -4.79 -1.48
N VAL A 72 20.99 -3.98 -0.44
CA VAL A 72 22.08 -3.44 0.38
C VAL A 72 22.77 -4.58 1.12
N GLU A 73 22.02 -5.49 1.75
CA GLU A 73 22.59 -6.68 2.41
C GLU A 73 23.41 -7.52 1.42
N ALA A 74 22.95 -7.71 0.19
CA ALA A 74 23.68 -8.44 -0.84
C ALA A 74 24.98 -7.75 -1.27
N ILE A 75 25.04 -6.42 -1.23
CA ILE A 75 26.23 -5.65 -1.61
C ILE A 75 27.23 -5.53 -0.47
N THR A 76 26.76 -5.30 0.76
CA THR A 76 27.61 -5.03 1.93
C THR A 76 27.97 -6.29 2.72
N GLY A 77 27.14 -7.34 2.64
CA GLY A 77 27.23 -8.53 3.49
C GLY A 77 26.78 -8.31 4.94
N GLU A 78 26.29 -7.11 5.28
CA GLU A 78 25.76 -6.80 6.60
C GLU A 78 24.25 -7.04 6.63
N PRO A 79 23.71 -7.78 7.62
CA PRO A 79 22.28 -8.07 7.70
C PRO A 79 21.48 -6.79 7.99
N ILE A 80 20.40 -6.57 7.24
CA ILE A 80 19.55 -5.38 7.40
C ILE A 80 18.10 -5.80 7.66
N ASP A 81 17.59 -5.50 8.85
CA ASP A 81 16.18 -5.63 9.16
C ASP A 81 15.43 -4.35 8.77
N ARG A 82 14.36 -4.51 7.98
CA ARG A 82 13.41 -3.45 7.64
C ARG A 82 12.76 -2.81 8.87
N HIS A 83 12.67 -3.52 9.99
CA HIS A 83 12.05 -3.04 11.23
C HIS A 83 13.05 -2.43 12.23
N GLY A 84 14.32 -2.24 11.84
CA GLY A 84 15.40 -1.89 12.75
C GLY A 84 15.81 -3.06 13.65
N PRO A 85 16.78 -2.90 14.56
CA PRO A 85 17.20 -4.00 15.43
C PRO A 85 16.00 -4.49 16.27
N THR A 86 15.67 -5.78 16.14
CA THR A 86 14.51 -6.52 16.71
C THR A 86 14.38 -6.49 18.26
N LYS A 87 15.10 -5.63 18.98
CA LYS A 87 15.03 -5.59 20.44
C LYS A 87 13.73 -4.87 20.87
N GLU A 88 12.88 -5.58 21.61
CA GLU A 88 11.72 -5.08 22.39
C GLU A 88 10.30 -5.15 21.81
N ARG A 89 10.04 -5.81 20.67
CA ARG A 89 8.66 -5.83 20.12
C ARG A 89 7.70 -6.86 20.74
N PHE A 90 8.16 -7.70 21.68
CA PHE A 90 7.35 -8.72 22.35
C PHE A 90 7.68 -8.86 23.85
N ALA A 91 7.92 -7.76 24.57
CA ALA A 91 7.78 -7.80 26.03
C ALA A 91 6.28 -7.81 26.37
N PRO A 92 5.74 -8.79 27.10
CA PRO A 92 4.36 -8.73 27.57
C PRO A 92 4.23 -7.49 28.48
N ALA A 93 3.21 -6.67 28.23
CA ALA A 93 2.84 -5.59 29.15
C ALA A 93 2.51 -6.23 30.51
N ALA A 94 3.33 -5.90 31.52
CA ALA A 94 3.11 -6.28 32.91
C ALA A 94 1.95 -5.47 33.53
#